data_AF-A0AAV6RR52-F1
#
_entry.id   AF-A0AAV6RR52-F1
#
_cell.length_a   1.000
_cell.length_b   1.000
_cell.length_c   1.000
_cell.angle_alpha   90.00
_cell.angle_beta   90.00
_cell.angle_gamma   90.00
#
_symmetry.space_group_name_H-M   'P 1'
#
loop_
_entity.id
_entity.type
_entity.pdbx_description
1 polymer ?
#
loop_
_entity_poly.entity_id
_entity_poly.type
_entity_poly.pdbx_seq_one_letter_code
_entity_poly.pdbx_strand_id
1 'polypeptide(L)'
;MSSKISRKSHTTTGVPSSAVLVFDIEMLSFQKGVPPGYLFVWLEDSPTNLFEDMDTNKDNEVTQEEFEEFIKRQVAEGKGRIKPDLTMEQVVIDMFENQDRNKDGLITADELKLKVEEDKEREQMRHEEL
;
A
#
# COMPACT_ATOMS: atom_id res chain seq x y z
N MET A 1 -18.00 49.79 36.42
CA MET A 1 -18.38 48.64 35.58
C MET A 1 -18.16 48.99 34.12
N SER A 2 -17.31 48.26 33.41
CA SER A 2 -17.47 47.88 32.00
C SER A 2 -16.15 47.29 31.49
N SER A 3 -16.09 45.97 31.48
CA SER A 3 -14.99 45.19 30.91
C SER A 3 -15.14 45.17 29.38
N LYS A 4 -14.13 45.65 28.65
CA LYS A 4 -14.07 45.52 27.19
C LYS A 4 -13.62 44.09 26.86
N ILE A 5 -14.54 43.27 26.40
CA ILE A 5 -14.24 41.93 25.87
C ILE A 5 -13.72 42.10 24.44
N SER A 6 -12.40 42.06 24.27
CA SER A 6 -11.76 41.95 22.96
C SER A 6 -11.87 40.51 22.47
N ARG A 7 -12.81 40.24 21.55
CA ARG A 7 -12.93 38.93 20.89
C ARG A 7 -11.92 38.90 19.74
N LYS A 8 -10.81 38.19 19.94
CA LYS A 8 -9.81 37.92 18.90
C LYS A 8 -10.39 36.87 17.94
N SER A 9 -10.93 37.30 16.80
CA SER A 9 -11.34 36.38 15.73
C SER A 9 -10.09 35.81 15.06
N HIS A 10 -9.88 34.50 15.20
CA HIS A 10 -8.89 33.78 14.42
C HIS A 10 -9.43 33.60 13.01
N THR A 11 -9.27 34.62 12.16
CA THR A 11 -9.47 34.48 10.72
C THR A 11 -8.13 34.07 10.13
N THR A 12 -8.08 32.89 9.50
CA THR A 12 -7.08 32.60 8.46
C THR A 12 -6.99 33.83 7.56
N THR A 13 -5.79 34.38 7.42
CA THR A 13 -5.53 35.64 6.71
C THR A 13 -6.15 35.58 5.31
N GLY A 14 -7.19 36.39 5.06
CA GLY A 14 -7.73 36.61 3.71
C GLY A 14 -9.21 36.28 3.47
N VAL A 15 -9.91 35.60 4.39
CA VAL A 15 -11.35 35.29 4.20
C VAL A 15 -12.18 35.87 5.35
N PRO A 16 -13.10 36.81 5.08
CA PRO A 16 -14.03 37.32 6.10
C PRO A 16 -14.90 36.21 6.70
N SER A 17 -15.22 36.32 7.99
CA SER A 17 -16.05 35.33 8.70
C SER A 17 -17.49 35.22 8.18
N SER A 18 -17.92 36.15 7.34
CA SER A 18 -19.25 36.19 6.71
C SER A 18 -19.23 35.89 5.21
N ALA A 19 -18.10 35.41 4.67
CA ALA A 19 -17.98 35.13 3.25
C ALA A 19 -18.74 33.86 2.86
N VAL A 20 -19.42 33.90 1.71
CA VAL A 20 -19.94 32.72 1.02
C VAL A 20 -18.93 32.35 -0.05
N LEU A 21 -18.42 31.12 -0.02
CA LEU A 21 -17.44 30.63 -0.98
C LEU A 21 -18.15 29.90 -2.13
N VAL A 22 -17.77 30.26 -3.35
CA VAL A 22 -18.18 29.55 -4.57
C VAL A 22 -16.91 28.97 -5.16
N PHE A 23 -16.90 27.66 -5.39
CA PHE A 23 -15.80 26.96 -6.02
C PHE A 23 -16.24 26.41 -7.36
N ASP A 24 -15.36 26.50 -8.34
CA ASP A 24 -15.41 25.70 -9.55
C ASP A 24 -14.27 24.68 -9.45
N ILE A 25 -14.62 23.39 -9.47
CA ILE A 25 -13.69 22.29 -9.22
C ILE A 25 -13.70 21.38 -10.42
N GLU A 26 -12.53 21.19 -11.03
CA GLU A 26 -12.33 20.23 -12.11
C GLU A 26 -11.46 19.06 -11.62
N MET A 27 -11.92 17.83 -11.83
CA MET A 27 -11.15 16.63 -11.52
C MET A 27 -10.15 16.36 -12.66
N LEU A 28 -8.88 16.66 -12.41
CA LEU A 28 -7.82 16.45 -13.40
C LEU A 28 -7.44 14.96 -13.54
N SER A 29 -7.44 14.20 -12.46
CA SER A 29 -7.14 12.77 -12.48
C SER A 29 -7.70 12.03 -11.26
N PHE A 30 -7.96 10.74 -11.44
CA PHE A 30 -8.33 9.82 -10.36
C PHE A 30 -7.43 8.59 -10.42
N GLN A 31 -6.81 8.26 -9.29
CA GLN A 31 -5.96 7.08 -9.15
C GLN A 31 -6.51 6.23 -8.00
N LYS A 32 -6.96 5.01 -8.29
CA LYS A 32 -7.37 4.06 -7.23
C LYS A 32 -6.18 3.78 -6.32
N GLY A 33 -6.27 4.04 -5.02
CA GLY A 33 -5.16 3.74 -4.11
C GLY A 33 -4.96 2.24 -3.89
N VAL A 34 -4.07 1.92 -2.95
CA VAL A 34 -4.06 0.63 -2.24
C VAL A 34 -4.62 0.84 -0.83
N PRO A 35 -5.19 -0.17 -0.17
CA PRO A 35 -5.67 -0.05 1.21
C PRO A 35 -4.55 0.41 2.17
N PRO A 36 -4.89 1.08 3.28
CA PRO A 36 -3.90 1.52 4.25
C PRO A 36 -3.02 0.36 4.73
N GLY A 37 -1.69 0.57 4.72
CA GLY A 37 -0.72 -0.44 5.13
C GLY A 37 -0.33 -1.45 4.04
N TYR A 38 -0.93 -1.40 2.85
CA TYR A 38 -0.53 -2.23 1.72
C TYR A 38 0.49 -1.51 0.84
N LEU A 39 1.41 -2.29 0.28
CA LEU A 39 2.37 -1.84 -0.73
C LEU A 39 1.96 -2.29 -2.14
N PHE A 40 1.30 -3.45 -2.22
CA PHE A 40 0.79 -4.05 -3.45
C PHE A 40 -0.57 -4.69 -3.19
N VAL A 41 -1.45 -4.66 -4.19
CA VAL A 41 -2.71 -5.39 -4.22
C VAL A 41 -2.91 -6.09 -5.54
N TRP A 42 -3.46 -7.30 -5.49
CA TRP A 42 -3.98 -8.00 -6.65
C TRP A 42 -5.31 -7.36 -7.09
N LEU A 43 -5.46 -7.12 -8.39
CA LEU A 43 -6.70 -6.64 -9.00
C LEU A 43 -7.54 -7.80 -9.57
N GLU A 44 -6.89 -8.94 -9.80
CA GLU A 44 -7.50 -10.21 -10.18
C GLU A 44 -7.19 -11.27 -9.10
N ASP A 45 -7.52 -12.53 -9.37
CA ASP A 45 -7.16 -13.63 -8.48
C ASP A 45 -5.63 -13.76 -8.37
N SER A 46 -5.13 -13.93 -7.15
CA SER A 46 -3.71 -14.19 -6.92
C SER A 46 -3.31 -15.54 -7.53
N PRO A 47 -2.06 -15.69 -8.01
CA PRO A 47 -1.59 -16.95 -8.55
C PRO A 47 -1.69 -18.09 -7.54
N THR A 48 -2.03 -19.29 -8.00
CA THR A 48 -2.17 -20.47 -7.13
C THR A 48 -0.83 -20.92 -6.53
N ASN A 49 0.26 -20.83 -7.31
CA ASN A 49 1.62 -21.13 -6.86
C ASN A 49 2.50 -19.89 -7.02
N LEU A 50 2.28 -18.89 -6.16
CA LEU A 50 3.01 -17.62 -6.21
C LEU A 50 4.53 -17.81 -6.19
N PHE A 51 5.02 -18.73 -5.36
CA PHE A 51 6.45 -19.01 -5.24
C PHE A 51 7.04 -19.56 -6.54
N GLU A 52 6.41 -20.58 -7.14
CA GLU A 52 6.90 -21.20 -8.39
C GLU A 52 6.84 -20.23 -9.58
N ASP A 53 5.90 -19.28 -9.58
CA ASP A 53 5.81 -18.27 -10.64
C ASP A 53 6.88 -17.17 -10.52
N MET A 54 7.50 -17.05 -9.34
CA MET A 54 8.59 -16.12 -9.03
C MET A 54 9.96 -16.78 -9.23
N ASP A 55 10.15 -17.98 -8.69
CA ASP A 55 11.36 -18.80 -8.82
C ASP A 55 11.52 -19.31 -10.27
N THR A 56 12.11 -18.46 -11.11
CA THR A 56 12.21 -18.70 -12.55
C THR A 56 13.32 -19.70 -12.86
N ASN A 57 14.38 -19.71 -12.06
CA ASN A 57 15.54 -20.58 -12.24
C ASN A 57 15.35 -21.97 -11.60
N LYS A 58 14.33 -22.13 -10.73
CA LYS A 58 13.93 -23.35 -10.02
C LYS A 58 14.95 -23.86 -9.00
N ASP A 59 15.65 -22.97 -8.32
CA ASP A 59 16.59 -23.31 -7.25
C ASP A 59 15.94 -23.35 -5.86
N ASN A 60 14.64 -23.04 -5.75
CA ASN A 60 13.86 -22.90 -4.52
C ASN A 60 14.24 -21.69 -3.67
N GLU A 61 14.89 -20.69 -4.26
CA GLU A 61 15.26 -19.43 -3.63
C GLU A 61 14.79 -18.29 -4.55
N VAL A 62 14.05 -17.32 -4.03
CA VAL A 62 13.67 -16.14 -4.81
C VAL A 62 14.61 -15.01 -4.48
N THR A 63 15.41 -14.62 -5.47
CA THR A 63 16.30 -13.45 -5.38
C THR A 63 15.53 -12.14 -5.45
N GLN A 64 16.17 -11.03 -5.05
CA GLN A 64 15.58 -9.70 -5.18
C GLN A 64 15.25 -9.37 -6.64
N GLU A 65 16.10 -9.77 -7.58
CA GLU A 65 15.91 -9.58 -9.01
C GLU A 65 14.68 -10.34 -9.52
N GLU A 66 14.54 -11.62 -9.17
CA GLU A 66 13.36 -12.43 -9.56
C GLU A 66 12.07 -11.87 -8.97
N PHE A 67 12.11 -11.42 -7.71
CA PHE A 67 10.99 -10.75 -7.07
C PHE A 67 10.62 -9.45 -7.80
N GLU A 68 11.62 -8.63 -8.14
CA GLU A 68 11.43 -7.36 -8.84
C GLU A 68 10.79 -7.56 -10.21
N GLU A 69 11.35 -8.47 -11.00
CA GLU A 69 10.85 -8.80 -12.33
C GLU A 69 9.40 -9.31 -12.28
N PHE A 70 9.10 -10.16 -11.29
CA PHE A 70 7.75 -10.66 -11.08
C PHE A 70 6.77 -9.53 -10.78
N ILE A 71 7.04 -8.67 -9.80
CA ILE A 71 6.15 -7.56 -9.43
C ILE A 71 6.00 -6.57 -10.59
N LYS A 72 7.08 -6.28 -11.33
CA LYS A 72 7.06 -5.47 -12.56
C LYS A 72 6.14 -6.05 -13.60
N ARG A 73 6.21 -7.36 -13.83
CA ARG A 73 5.31 -8.07 -14.76
C ARG A 73 3.85 -7.98 -14.31
N GLN A 74 3.54 -8.21 -13.03
CA GLN A 74 2.15 -8.14 -12.54
C GLN A 74 1.52 -6.76 -12.69
N VAL A 75 2.29 -5.70 -12.45
CA VAL A 75 1.81 -4.32 -12.64
C VAL A 75 1.68 -3.98 -14.13
N ALA A 76 2.63 -4.37 -14.97
CA ALA A 76 2.60 -4.13 -16.41
C ALA A 76 1.43 -4.86 -17.10
N GLU A 77 1.10 -6.07 -16.64
CA GLU A 77 -0.04 -6.85 -17.11
C GLU A 77 -1.39 -6.36 -16.54
N GLY A 78 -1.38 -5.38 -15.62
CA GLY A 78 -2.59 -4.84 -15.00
C GLY A 78 -3.24 -5.76 -13.97
N LYS A 79 -2.57 -6.86 -13.59
CA LYS A 79 -3.01 -7.82 -12.57
C LYS A 79 -2.80 -7.32 -11.15
N GLY A 80 -1.89 -6.36 -10.98
CA GLY A 80 -1.54 -5.80 -9.69
C GLY A 80 -1.38 -4.29 -9.70
N ARG A 81 -1.46 -3.68 -8.52
CA ARG A 81 -1.21 -2.26 -8.33
C ARG A 81 -0.35 -2.01 -7.10
N ILE A 82 0.59 -1.09 -7.24
CA ILE A 82 1.44 -0.61 -6.15
C ILE A 82 0.89 0.65 -5.50
N LYS A 83 1.36 0.95 -4.29
CA LYS A 83 1.09 2.19 -3.58
C LYS A 83 1.51 3.40 -4.44
N PRO A 84 0.59 4.33 -4.75
CA PRO A 84 0.85 5.41 -5.71
C PRO A 84 1.91 6.43 -5.24
N ASP A 85 2.19 6.49 -3.93
CA ASP A 85 3.15 7.44 -3.36
C ASP A 85 4.61 6.95 -3.42
N LEU A 86 4.83 5.69 -3.81
CA LEU A 86 6.16 5.06 -3.83
C LEU A 86 6.53 4.67 -5.26
N THR A 87 7.84 4.66 -5.55
CA THR A 87 8.32 4.13 -6.83
C THR A 87 8.25 2.60 -6.82
N MET A 88 8.32 2.01 -8.01
CA MET A 88 8.30 0.56 -8.14
C MET A 88 9.46 -0.09 -7.39
N GLU A 89 10.65 0.50 -7.50
CA GLU A 89 11.86 0.04 -6.84
C GLU A 89 11.71 0.08 -5.31
N GLN A 90 11.16 1.18 -4.75
CA GLN A 90 10.91 1.29 -3.32
C GLN A 90 9.91 0.25 -2.82
N VAL A 91 8.82 0.05 -3.56
CA VAL A 91 7.79 -0.95 -3.21
C VAL A 91 8.38 -2.35 -3.22
N VAL A 92 9.18 -2.68 -4.24
CA VAL A 92 9.84 -3.98 -4.34
C VAL A 92 10.80 -4.21 -3.17
N ILE A 93 11.67 -3.23 -2.86
CA ILE A 93 12.62 -3.32 -1.74
C ILE A 93 11.86 -3.54 -0.42
N ASP A 94 10.89 -2.68 -0.12
CA ASP A 94 10.11 -2.78 1.11
C ASP A 94 9.35 -4.11 1.18
N MET A 95 8.79 -4.59 0.06
CA MET A 95 8.11 -5.89 0.01
C MET A 95 9.09 -7.04 0.25
N PHE A 96 10.26 -7.01 -0.37
CA PHE A 96 11.28 -8.03 -0.25
C PHE A 96 11.79 -8.13 1.20
N GLU A 97 12.16 -7.00 1.80
CA GLU A 97 12.62 -6.93 3.20
C GLU A 97 11.56 -7.41 4.21
N ASN A 98 10.26 -7.29 3.88
CA ASN A 98 9.18 -7.80 4.72
C ASN A 98 9.02 -9.33 4.63
N GLN A 99 9.46 -9.95 3.53
CA GLN A 99 9.39 -11.39 3.31
C GLN A 99 10.67 -12.10 3.77
N ASP A 100 11.84 -11.50 3.52
CA ASP A 100 13.14 -11.98 3.98
C ASP A 100 13.27 -11.81 5.51
N ARG A 101 12.71 -12.79 6.25
CA ARG A 101 12.62 -12.76 7.72
C ARG A 101 13.97 -12.97 8.38
N ASN A 102 14.81 -13.80 7.77
CA ASN A 102 16.10 -14.19 8.31
C ASN A 102 17.23 -13.22 7.89
N LYS A 103 16.97 -12.34 6.91
CA LYS A 103 17.87 -11.33 6.34
C LYS A 103 19.08 -11.90 5.62
N ASP A 104 18.91 -13.02 4.93
CA ASP A 104 19.96 -13.64 4.12
C ASP A 104 19.98 -13.13 2.67
N GLY A 105 19.02 -12.30 2.29
CA GLY A 105 18.91 -11.74 0.94
C GLY A 105 18.19 -12.65 -0.05
N LEU A 106 17.50 -13.69 0.44
CA LEU A 106 16.73 -14.65 -0.35
C LEU A 106 15.34 -14.81 0.29
N ILE A 107 14.34 -15.15 -0.52
CA ILE A 107 13.01 -15.53 -0.02
C ILE A 107 12.80 -17.00 -0.32
N THR A 108 12.59 -17.79 0.72
CA THR A 108 12.21 -19.20 0.61
C THR A 108 10.70 -19.38 0.60
N ALA A 109 10.22 -20.55 0.20
CA ALA A 109 8.79 -20.87 0.18
C ALA A 109 8.12 -20.76 1.56
N ASP A 110 8.89 -21.01 2.64
CA ASP A 110 8.41 -20.89 4.02
C ASP A 110 8.28 -19.43 4.49
N GLU A 111 9.02 -18.52 3.86
CA GLU A 111 9.05 -17.09 4.16
C GLU A 111 7.98 -16.30 3.41
N LEU A 112 7.70 -16.70 2.16
CA LEU A 112 6.75 -16.04 1.29
C LEU A 112 5.31 -16.17 1.83
N LYS A 113 4.78 -15.07 2.39
CA LYS A 113 3.40 -14.95 2.84
C LYS A 113 2.71 -13.73 2.27
N LEU A 114 1.52 -13.93 1.72
CA LEU A 114 0.68 -12.83 1.27
C LEU A 114 0.06 -12.11 2.47
N LYS A 115 0.21 -10.78 2.52
CA LYS A 115 -0.42 -9.96 3.57
C LYS A 115 -1.94 -10.12 3.63
N VAL A 116 -2.60 -10.43 2.50
CA VAL A 116 -4.04 -10.72 2.44
C VAL A 116 -4.38 -12.01 3.19
N GLU A 117 -3.49 -13.00 3.16
CA GLU A 117 -3.65 -14.24 3.93
C GLU A 117 -3.39 -13.97 5.41
N GLU A 118 -2.37 -13.19 5.75
CA GLU A 118 -2.10 -12.79 7.14
C GLU A 118 -3.26 -11.99 7.75
N ASP A 119 -3.89 -11.08 7.00
CA ASP A 119 -5.04 -10.32 7.47
C ASP A 119 -6.29 -11.20 7.63
N LYS A 120 -6.53 -12.16 6.70
CA LYS A 120 -7.61 -13.16 6.85
C LYS A 120 -7.40 -14.05 8.08
N GLU A 121 -6.17 -14.53 8.30
CA GLU A 121 -5.81 -15.31 9.49
C GLU A 121 -6.03 -14.50 10.78
N ARG A 122 -5.59 -13.24 10.81
CA ARG A 122 -5.81 -12.33 11.95
C ARG A 122 -7.29 -12.03 12.20
N GLU A 123 -8.10 -11.92 11.15
CA GLU A 123 -9.55 -11.73 11.27
C GLU A 123 -10.29 -12.99 11.72
N GLN A 124 -9.87 -14.18 11.28
CA GLN A 124 -10.39 -15.47 11.74
C GLN A 124 -10.05 -15.72 13.21
N MET A 125 -8.80 -15.50 13.63
CA MET A 125 -8.40 -15.62 15.04
C MET A 125 -9.19 -14.68 15.96
N ARG A 126 -9.58 -13.48 15.48
CA ARG A 126 -10.43 -12.55 16.24
C ARG A 126 -11.90 -12.96 16.31
N HIS A 127 -12.41 -13.68 15.31
CA HIS A 127 -13.80 -14.15 15.30
C HIS A 127 -14.03 -15.43 16.10
N GLU A 128 -12.98 -16.21 16.40
CA GLU A 128 -13.09 -17.41 17.23
C GLU A 128 -13.04 -17.13 18.75
N GLU A 129 -12.64 -15.93 19.18
CA GLU A 129 -12.58 -15.54 20.61
C GLU A 129 -13.86 -14.85 21.14
N LEU A 130 -14.97 -14.83 20.39
CA LEU A 130 -16.27 -14.28 20.81
C LEU A 130 -17.39 -15.34 20.80
#